data_AF-A0A4U0GXN3-F1
#
_entry.id   AF-A0A4U0GXN3-F1
#
_cell.length_a   1.000
_cell.length_b   1.000
_cell.length_c   1.000
_cell.angle_alpha   90.00
_cell.angle_beta   90.00
_cell.angle_gamma   90.00
#
_symmetry.space_group_name_H-M   'P 1'
#
loop_
_entity.id
_entity.type
_entity.pdbx_description
1 polymer ?
#
loop_
_entity_poly.entity_id
_entity_poly.type
_entity_poly.pdbx_seq_one_letter_code
_entity_poly.pdbx_strand_id
1 'polypeptide(L)'
;MDQAKLDVILDGQPFEEAAEDGRFAIFFDDDDGRSEEKYYIRANEEGLRLVAYQLLCAARDLKVQTVNKEYQTVKLMTDEDKWIDKSSEVVIRYVEPLEINSKQARAATKETWKHRAAEIGCGLLGIFLLISLVVGIFEVLTYLTWK
;
A
#
# COMPACT_ATOMS: atom_id res chain seq x y z
N MET A 1 11.73 -23.03 -11.22
CA MET A 1 10.68 -24.05 -11.04
C MET A 1 10.13 -24.42 -12.40
N ASP A 2 9.99 -25.72 -12.66
CA ASP A 2 9.44 -26.25 -13.92
C ASP A 2 7.91 -26.04 -13.93
N GLN A 3 7.32 -25.69 -15.09
CA GLN A 3 5.87 -25.46 -15.17
C GLN A 3 5.11 -26.74 -14.81
N ALA A 4 5.59 -27.89 -15.29
CA ALA A 4 4.99 -29.18 -14.98
C ALA A 4 4.95 -29.50 -13.48
N LYS A 5 5.92 -29.00 -12.69
CA LYS A 5 5.91 -29.19 -11.22
C LYS A 5 4.93 -28.24 -10.53
N LEU A 6 4.76 -27.04 -11.05
CA LEU A 6 3.83 -26.06 -10.51
C LEU A 6 2.38 -26.49 -10.78
N ASP A 7 2.10 -26.94 -12.00
CA ASP A 7 0.78 -27.42 -12.42
C ASP A 7 0.34 -28.64 -11.59
N VAL A 8 1.27 -29.56 -11.28
CA VAL A 8 1.01 -30.71 -10.39
C VAL A 8 0.66 -30.28 -8.96
N ILE A 9 1.27 -29.21 -8.45
CA ILE A 9 0.94 -28.68 -7.11
C ILE A 9 -0.44 -27.99 -7.12
N LEU A 10 -0.79 -27.32 -8.22
CA LEU A 10 -2.05 -26.59 -8.37
C LEU A 10 -3.25 -27.53 -8.60
N ASP A 11 -3.09 -28.61 -9.36
CA ASP A 11 -4.17 -29.58 -9.68
C ASP A 11 -4.67 -30.39 -8.47
N GLY A 12 -3.90 -30.43 -7.38
CA GLY A 12 -4.20 -31.24 -6.20
C GLY A 12 -5.06 -30.57 -5.12
N GLN A 13 -5.45 -29.29 -5.27
CA GLN A 13 -6.10 -28.55 -4.18
C GLN A 13 -7.58 -28.25 -4.46
N PRO A 14 -8.53 -28.76 -3.64
CA PRO A 14 -9.93 -28.35 -3.69
C PRO A 14 -10.07 -26.92 -3.15
N PHE A 15 -9.85 -25.95 -4.04
CA PHE A 15 -9.85 -24.52 -3.73
C PHE A 15 -11.19 -24.04 -3.15
N GLU A 16 -12.29 -24.64 -3.59
CA GLU A 16 -13.64 -24.20 -3.23
C GLU A 16 -14.03 -24.57 -1.80
N GLU A 17 -13.68 -25.78 -1.33
CA GLU A 17 -13.87 -26.19 0.06
C GLU A 17 -12.95 -25.40 1.00
N ALA A 18 -11.68 -25.22 0.60
CA ALA A 18 -10.72 -24.45 1.39
C ALA A 18 -11.15 -22.99 1.56
N ALA A 19 -11.83 -22.38 0.57
CA ALA A 19 -12.29 -21.00 0.62
C ALA A 19 -13.43 -20.75 1.63
N GLU A 20 -14.19 -21.77 2.03
CA GLU A 20 -15.24 -21.63 3.05
C GLU A 20 -14.66 -21.63 4.47
N ASP A 21 -13.69 -22.50 4.72
CA ASP A 21 -13.10 -22.71 6.04
C ASP A 21 -11.79 -21.93 6.25
N GLY A 22 -11.19 -21.40 5.19
CA GLY A 22 -9.94 -20.64 5.25
C GLY A 22 -10.04 -19.40 6.14
N ARG A 23 -9.02 -19.16 6.95
CA ARG A 23 -8.86 -17.95 7.77
C ARG A 23 -7.43 -17.48 7.65
N PHE A 24 -7.23 -16.24 7.25
CA PHE A 24 -5.91 -15.62 7.12
C PHE A 24 -5.96 -14.13 7.47
N ALA A 25 -5.02 -13.68 8.28
CA ALA A 25 -4.88 -12.30 8.71
C ALA A 25 -3.42 -11.98 9.05
N ILE A 26 -3.04 -10.72 8.90
CA ILE A 26 -1.73 -10.18 9.29
C ILE A 26 -1.97 -9.04 10.28
N PHE A 27 -1.27 -9.10 11.40
CA PHE A 27 -1.39 -8.15 12.51
C PHE A 27 -0.02 -7.60 12.88
N PHE A 28 0.00 -6.38 13.38
CA PHE A 28 1.15 -5.73 13.99
C PHE A 28 1.43 -6.33 15.36
N ASP A 29 2.71 -6.51 15.67
CA ASP A 29 3.20 -7.01 16.94
C ASP A 29 3.76 -5.84 17.77
N ASP A 30 2.99 -5.37 18.76
CA ASP A 30 3.34 -4.24 19.64
C ASP A 30 4.00 -4.69 20.97
N ASP A 31 4.34 -5.98 21.10
CA ASP A 31 4.67 -6.57 22.41
C ASP A 31 6.01 -6.07 23.01
N ASP A 32 6.87 -5.43 22.21
CA ASP A 32 8.24 -5.07 22.62
C ASP A 32 8.50 -3.58 22.88
N GLY A 33 7.55 -2.68 22.61
CA GLY A 33 7.72 -1.22 22.78
C GLY A 33 8.95 -0.63 22.05
N ARG A 34 9.55 -1.39 21.13
CA ARG A 34 10.73 -1.02 20.33
C ARG A 34 10.30 -0.75 18.90
N SER A 35 10.89 0.29 18.29
CA SER A 35 10.43 0.93 17.06
C SER A 35 10.62 0.14 15.75
N GLU A 36 10.66 -1.19 15.81
CA GLU A 36 10.69 -2.00 14.60
C GLU A 36 9.26 -2.44 14.31
N GLU A 37 8.76 -2.10 13.12
CA GLU A 37 7.45 -2.57 12.68
C GLU A 37 7.49 -4.08 12.48
N LYS A 38 7.03 -4.83 13.48
CA LYS A 38 6.93 -6.29 13.45
C LYS A 38 5.51 -6.70 13.13
N TYR A 39 5.36 -7.77 12.36
CA TYR A 39 4.06 -8.31 11.98
C TYR A 39 4.04 -9.82 12.19
N TYR A 40 2.88 -10.37 12.52
CA TYR A 40 2.64 -11.81 12.60
C TYR A 40 1.42 -12.22 11.77
N ILE A 41 1.43 -13.48 11.35
CA ILE A 41 0.32 -14.10 10.61
C ILE A 41 -0.53 -14.90 11.59
N ARG A 42 -1.84 -14.70 11.56
CA ARG A 42 -2.82 -15.58 12.22
C ARG A 42 -3.66 -16.25 11.14
N ALA A 43 -3.53 -17.56 11.01
CA ALA A 43 -4.22 -18.32 9.99
C ALA A 43 -4.45 -19.77 10.40
N ASN A 44 -5.44 -20.43 9.80
CA ASN A 44 -5.54 -21.89 9.82
C ASN A 44 -4.82 -22.52 8.63
N GLU A 45 -4.78 -23.85 8.58
CA GLU A 45 -4.12 -24.61 7.52
C GLU A 45 -4.70 -24.26 6.14
N GLU A 46 -6.02 -24.18 6.04
CA GLU A 46 -6.76 -23.86 4.82
C GLU A 46 -6.42 -22.45 4.30
N GLY A 47 -6.42 -21.44 5.19
CA GLY A 47 -6.06 -20.07 4.85
C GLY A 47 -4.62 -19.96 4.35
N LEU A 48 -3.67 -20.62 5.00
CA LEU A 48 -2.27 -20.65 4.54
C LEU A 48 -2.13 -21.32 3.17
N ARG A 49 -2.87 -22.42 2.94
CA ARG A 49 -2.88 -23.11 1.64
C ARG A 49 -3.42 -22.21 0.53
N LEU A 50 -4.51 -21.47 0.78
CA LEU A 50 -5.06 -20.53 -0.19
C LEU A 50 -4.07 -19.41 -0.55
N VAL A 51 -3.38 -18.83 0.44
CA VAL A 51 -2.34 -17.82 0.17
C VAL A 51 -1.20 -18.40 -0.64
N ALA A 52 -0.71 -19.58 -0.26
CA ALA A 52 0.36 -20.25 -1.00
C ALA A 52 -0.05 -20.53 -2.45
N TYR A 53 -1.28 -21.02 -2.66
CA TYR A 53 -1.85 -21.24 -3.98
C TYR A 53 -1.88 -19.96 -4.82
N GLN A 54 -2.41 -18.86 -4.27
CA GLN A 54 -2.47 -17.58 -4.99
C GLN A 54 -1.06 -17.06 -5.35
N LEU A 55 -0.08 -17.20 -4.45
CA LEU A 55 1.31 -16.84 -4.74
C LEU A 55 1.93 -17.71 -5.84
N LEU A 56 1.59 -19.00 -5.88
CA LEU A 56 2.03 -19.92 -6.93
C LEU A 56 1.40 -19.58 -8.29
N CYS A 57 0.10 -19.26 -8.32
CA CYS A 57 -0.55 -18.73 -9.52
C CYS A 57 0.10 -17.41 -9.97
N ALA A 58 0.37 -16.50 -9.04
CA ALA A 58 1.04 -15.24 -9.38
C ALA A 58 2.44 -15.47 -9.96
N ALA A 59 3.21 -16.41 -9.42
CA ALA A 59 4.51 -16.78 -9.96
C ALA A 59 4.42 -17.35 -11.39
N ARG A 60 3.39 -18.17 -11.69
CA ARG A 60 3.11 -18.66 -13.04
C ARG A 60 2.80 -17.49 -13.99
N ASP A 61 1.90 -16.61 -13.57
CA ASP A 61 1.41 -15.51 -14.41
C ASP A 61 2.53 -14.49 -14.68
N LEU A 62 3.35 -14.17 -13.68
CA LEU A 62 4.55 -13.35 -13.87
C LEU A 62 5.50 -13.97 -14.90
N LYS A 63 5.73 -15.29 -14.85
CA LYS A 63 6.60 -15.97 -15.83
C LYS A 63 6.04 -15.85 -17.25
N VAL A 64 4.72 -15.96 -17.43
CA VAL A 64 4.06 -15.75 -18.74
C VAL A 64 4.23 -14.29 -19.20
N GLN A 65 4.01 -13.34 -18.30
CA GLN A 65 4.21 -11.91 -18.58
C GLN A 65 5.66 -11.57 -18.97
N THR A 66 6.66 -12.17 -18.32
CA THR A 66 8.08 -12.00 -18.68
C THR A 66 8.36 -12.48 -20.10
N VAL A 67 7.81 -13.64 -20.49
CA VAL A 67 7.95 -14.17 -21.86
C VAL A 67 7.32 -13.23 -22.88
N ASN A 68 6.14 -12.70 -22.55
CA ASN A 68 5.38 -11.82 -23.45
C ASN A 68 5.83 -10.34 -23.39
N LYS A 69 6.71 -9.97 -22.45
CA LYS A 69 7.12 -8.59 -22.13
C LYS A 69 5.94 -7.68 -21.74
N GLU A 70 4.93 -8.25 -21.10
CA GLU A 70 3.69 -7.57 -20.68
C GLU A 70 3.66 -7.46 -19.15
N TYR A 71 4.48 -6.57 -18.60
CA TYR A 71 4.61 -6.39 -17.14
C TYR A 71 3.38 -5.65 -16.58
N GLN A 72 2.48 -6.39 -15.96
CA GLN A 72 1.28 -5.90 -15.26
C GLN A 72 1.24 -6.43 -13.82
N THR A 73 0.54 -5.74 -12.94
CA THR A 73 0.33 -6.24 -11.58
C THR A 73 -0.55 -7.49 -11.59
N VAL A 74 -0.19 -8.49 -10.78
CA VAL A 74 -1.00 -9.70 -10.60
C VAL A 74 -1.79 -9.56 -9.31
N LYS A 75 -3.12 -9.63 -9.39
CA LYS A 75 -3.99 -9.57 -8.21
C LYS A 75 -3.85 -10.85 -7.39
N LEU A 76 -3.77 -10.73 -6.07
CA LEU A 76 -3.77 -11.86 -5.14
C LEU A 76 -5.13 -11.96 -4.46
N MET A 77 -5.33 -11.18 -3.41
CA MET A 77 -6.51 -11.20 -2.56
C MET A 77 -7.47 -10.08 -2.98
N THR A 78 -8.76 -10.37 -2.90
CA THR A 78 -9.85 -9.41 -3.10
C THR A 78 -10.55 -9.15 -1.78
N ASP A 79 -11.09 -7.94 -1.60
CA ASP A 79 -11.86 -7.58 -0.40
C ASP A 79 -13.18 -8.42 -0.26
N GLU A 80 -13.50 -9.23 -1.27
CA GLU A 80 -14.64 -10.15 -1.33
C GLU A 80 -14.31 -11.58 -0.84
N ASP A 81 -13.02 -11.89 -0.66
CA ASP A 81 -12.56 -13.20 -0.22
C ASP A 81 -12.97 -13.46 1.24
N LYS A 82 -13.93 -14.37 1.44
CA LYS A 82 -14.47 -14.73 2.77
C LYS A 82 -13.42 -15.26 3.74
N TRP A 83 -12.32 -15.78 3.21
CA TRP A 83 -11.25 -16.41 3.98
C TRP A 83 -10.17 -15.44 4.47
N ILE A 84 -10.23 -14.18 4.03
CA ILE A 84 -9.43 -13.08 4.57
C ILE A 84 -10.18 -12.44 5.74
N ASP A 85 -9.53 -12.37 6.90
CA ASP A 85 -10.11 -11.68 8.04
C ASP A 85 -10.18 -10.17 7.78
N LYS A 86 -11.36 -9.59 7.96
CA LYS A 86 -11.58 -8.15 7.80
C LYS A 86 -10.89 -7.31 8.87
N SER A 87 -10.50 -7.92 9.98
CA SER A 87 -9.68 -7.24 11.00
C SER A 87 -8.19 -7.28 10.69
N SER A 88 -7.76 -7.88 9.59
CA SER A 88 -6.35 -7.86 9.17
C SER A 88 -5.87 -6.42 9.02
N GLU A 89 -4.75 -6.09 9.66
CA GLU A 89 -4.17 -4.74 9.66
C GLU A 89 -3.34 -4.50 8.38
N VAL A 90 -2.86 -5.57 7.77
CA VAL A 90 -2.18 -5.55 6.47
C VAL A 90 -2.99 -6.34 5.45
N VAL A 91 -3.13 -5.80 4.24
CA VAL A 91 -3.85 -6.43 3.12
C VAL A 91 -2.93 -6.54 1.90
N ILE A 92 -2.67 -7.77 1.44
CA ILE A 92 -1.83 -8.04 0.27
C ILE A 92 -2.70 -8.08 -0.99
N ARG A 93 -2.78 -6.96 -1.72
CA ARG A 93 -3.69 -6.83 -2.88
C ARG A 93 -3.12 -7.36 -4.20
N TYR A 94 -1.83 -7.19 -4.42
CA TYR A 94 -1.19 -7.55 -5.69
C TYR A 94 0.29 -7.85 -5.54
N VAL A 95 0.83 -8.57 -6.53
CA VAL A 95 2.26 -8.73 -6.78
C VAL A 95 2.65 -7.85 -7.95
N GLU A 96 3.73 -7.10 -7.80
CA GLU A 96 4.29 -6.28 -8.86
C GLU A 96 5.53 -6.96 -9.47
N PRO A 97 5.63 -7.07 -10.81
CA PRO A 97 6.87 -7.46 -11.47
C PRO A 97 7.98 -6.43 -11.22
N LEU A 98 9.21 -6.90 -11.00
CA LEU A 98 10.37 -6.05 -10.76
C LEU A 98 10.63 -5.06 -11.91
N GLU A 99 10.28 -5.43 -13.14
CA GLU A 99 10.49 -4.62 -14.33
C GLU A 99 9.54 -3.40 -14.41
N ILE A 100 8.39 -3.41 -13.71
CA ILE A 100 7.50 -2.23 -13.62
C ILE A 100 8.19 -1.08 -12.88
N ASN A 101 8.95 -1.39 -11.83
CA ASN A 101 9.66 -0.40 -11.02
C ASN A 101 10.66 0.45 -11.83
N SER A 102 11.26 -0.12 -12.88
CA SER A 102 12.19 0.62 -13.76
C SER A 102 11.52 1.79 -14.51
N LYS A 103 10.22 1.70 -14.82
CA LYS A 103 9.45 2.76 -15.48
C LYS A 103 8.88 3.76 -14.47
N GLN A 104 8.46 3.29 -13.30
CA GLN A 104 7.81 4.13 -12.27
C GLN A 104 8.82 4.96 -11.46
N ALA A 105 10.02 4.45 -11.18
CA ALA A 105 11.11 5.23 -10.57
C ALA A 105 11.47 6.49 -11.38
N ARG A 106 11.29 6.45 -12.71
CA ARG A 106 11.49 7.58 -13.62
C ARG A 106 10.35 8.59 -13.59
N ALA A 107 9.15 8.18 -13.18
CA ALA A 107 7.96 9.03 -13.04
C ALA A 107 7.85 9.67 -11.65
N ALA A 108 8.23 8.95 -10.58
CA ALA A 108 8.22 9.45 -9.20
C ALA A 108 9.11 10.69 -8.99
N THR A 109 10.18 10.85 -9.78
CA THR A 109 11.04 12.05 -9.74
C THR A 109 10.32 13.34 -10.15
N LYS A 110 9.18 13.26 -10.86
CA LYS A 110 8.37 14.44 -11.23
C LYS A 110 7.40 14.89 -10.13
N GLU A 111 6.87 13.97 -9.32
CA GLU A 111 5.88 14.26 -8.27
C GLU A 111 6.50 15.07 -7.11
N THR A 112 7.78 14.85 -6.81
CA THR A 112 8.50 15.53 -5.71
C THR A 112 8.58 17.06 -5.87
N TRP A 113 8.47 17.59 -7.09
CA TRP A 113 8.56 19.02 -7.35
C TRP A 113 7.28 19.78 -6.97
N LYS A 114 6.10 19.13 -7.11
CA LYS A 114 4.81 19.76 -6.78
C LYS A 114 4.62 19.92 -5.28
N HIS A 115 5.06 18.93 -4.48
CA HIS A 115 5.01 19.01 -3.03
C HIS A 115 5.86 20.17 -2.48
N ARG A 116 7.05 20.42 -3.05
CA ARG A 116 7.89 21.56 -2.66
C ARG A 116 7.28 22.92 -2.98
N ALA A 117 6.48 23.04 -4.04
CA ALA A 117 5.83 24.30 -4.41
C ALA A 117 4.66 24.66 -3.48
N ALA A 118 3.88 23.66 -3.03
CA ALA A 118 2.76 23.87 -2.12
C ALA A 118 3.20 24.32 -0.72
N GLU A 119 4.33 23.77 -0.24
CA GLU A 119 4.89 24.09 1.07
C GLU A 119 5.43 25.54 1.12
N ILE A 120 6.07 25.99 0.05
CA ILE A 120 6.55 27.38 -0.09
C ILE A 120 5.38 28.37 -0.20
N GLY A 121 4.31 27.99 -0.92
CA GLY A 121 3.12 28.83 -1.09
C GLY A 121 2.36 29.11 0.21
N CYS A 122 2.23 28.09 1.06
CA CYS A 122 1.51 28.22 2.34
C CYS A 122 2.27 29.09 3.35
N GLY A 123 3.61 28.97 3.38
CA GLY A 123 4.47 29.80 4.24
C GLY A 123 4.38 31.29 3.91
N LEU A 124 4.41 31.65 2.62
CA LEU A 124 4.30 33.05 2.17
C LEU A 124 2.93 33.66 2.51
N LEU A 125 1.84 32.88 2.37
CA LEU A 125 0.50 33.34 2.71
C LEU A 125 0.37 33.64 4.21
N GLY A 126 0.92 32.77 5.07
CA GLY A 126 0.92 32.96 6.52
C GLY A 126 1.66 34.22 6.96
N ILE A 127 2.83 34.49 6.36
CA ILE A 127 3.62 35.69 6.63
C ILE A 127 2.84 36.95 6.21
N PHE A 128 2.21 36.93 5.04
CA PHE A 128 1.42 38.07 4.55
C PHE A 128 0.23 38.40 5.48
N LEU A 129 -0.49 37.38 5.96
CA LEU A 129 -1.61 37.56 6.89
C LEU A 129 -1.16 38.14 8.23
N LEU A 130 -0.01 37.70 8.76
CA LEU A 130 0.55 38.23 10.01
C LEU A 130 0.92 39.72 9.87
N ILE A 131 1.56 40.11 8.77
CA ILE A 131 1.90 41.52 8.52
C ILE A 131 0.62 42.35 8.40
N SER A 132 -0.37 41.87 7.65
CA SER A 132 -1.66 42.57 7.49
C SER A 132 -2.38 42.77 8.82
N LEU A 133 -2.37 41.76 9.71
CA LEU A 133 -2.95 41.85 11.05
C LEU A 133 -2.25 42.91 11.90
N VAL A 134 -0.91 42.91 11.93
CA VAL A 134 -0.13 43.86 12.73
C VAL A 134 -0.38 45.29 12.26
N VAL A 135 -0.34 45.54 10.96
CA VAL A 135 -0.60 46.88 10.39
C VAL A 135 -2.02 47.35 10.72
N GLY A 136 -3.03 46.46 10.62
CA GLY A 136 -4.40 46.79 10.98
C GLY A 136 -4.57 47.15 12.47
N ILE A 137 -3.90 46.41 13.36
CA ILE A 137 -3.91 46.71 14.80
C ILE A 137 -3.23 48.06 15.08
N PHE A 138 -2.10 48.34 14.44
CA PHE A 138 -1.43 49.63 14.56
C PHE A 138 -2.35 50.77 14.16
N GLU A 139 -2.96 50.71 12.98
CA GLU A 139 -3.92 51.71 12.49
C GLU A 139 -5.03 52.00 13.51
N VAL A 140 -5.68 50.94 14.03
CA VAL A 140 -6.76 51.05 15.02
C VAL A 140 -6.28 51.69 16.32
N LEU A 141 -5.10 51.30 16.81
CA LEU A 141 -4.52 51.89 18.02
C LEU A 141 -4.15 53.36 17.81
N THR A 142 -3.52 53.71 16.69
CA THR A 142 -3.24 55.13 16.39
C THR A 142 -4.53 55.94 16.34
N TYR A 143 -5.57 55.43 15.68
CA TYR A 143 -6.86 56.10 15.59
C TYR A 143 -7.52 56.30 16.97
N LEU A 144 -7.46 55.29 17.85
CA LEU A 144 -8.00 55.38 19.21
C LEU A 144 -7.20 56.30 20.14
N THR A 145 -5.89 56.41 19.94
CA THR A 145 -5.03 57.31 20.75
C THR A 145 -5.08 58.77 20.32
N TRP A 146 -5.53 59.06 19.09
CA TRP A 146 -5.59 60.42 18.54
C TRP A 146 -6.98 61.06 18.64
N LYS A 147 -7.94 60.36 19.26
CA LYS A 147 -9.28 60.84 19.61
C LYS A 147 -9.39 61.02 21.11
#